data_AF-A0A8B7NPR2-F1
#
_entry.id   AF-A0A8B7NPR2-F1
#
_cell.length_a   1.000
_cell.length_b   1.000
_cell.length_c   1.000
_cell.angle_alpha   90.00
_cell.angle_beta   90.00
_cell.angle_gamma   90.00
#
_symmetry.space_group_name_H-M   'P 1'
#
loop_
_entity.id
_entity.type
_entity.pdbx_description
1 polymer ?
#
loop_
_entity_poly.entity_id
_entity_poly.type
_entity_poly.pdbx_seq_one_letter_code
_entity_poly.pdbx_strand_id
1 'polypeptide(L)'
;MTRVLMLLIAAATASFAAVQSPCKIAFWAGTPFNMTAYTTCYQQHQTEYEKFIASCPAINATLPTVNDAARCDPILSNFSKCLLQSAKLLKPDNTFDDVAYQSIYLKNKCSTDPNFSKVYSKCKTATIKIFERES
;
A
#
# COMPACT_ATOMS: atom_id res chain seq x y z
N MET A 1 38.24 43.83 20.84
CA MET A 1 37.20 42.81 21.07
C MET A 1 36.71 42.33 19.72
N THR A 2 37.22 41.20 19.28
CA THR A 2 36.99 40.60 17.95
C THR A 2 36.41 39.21 18.21
N ARG A 3 35.11 39.01 17.97
CA ARG A 3 34.44 37.69 17.78
C ARG A 3 32.90 37.83 17.66
N VAL A 4 32.42 38.67 16.75
CA VAL A 4 30.99 38.72 16.38
C VAL A 4 30.80 38.52 14.86
N LEU A 5 31.75 37.81 14.24
CA LEU A 5 31.60 37.27 12.89
C LEU A 5 31.55 35.74 13.01
N MET A 6 30.63 35.12 12.27
CA MET A 6 30.51 33.67 11.98
C MET A 6 29.39 32.85 12.66
N LEU A 7 28.17 33.38 12.86
CA LEU A 7 27.00 32.49 13.08
C LEU A 7 25.74 32.97 12.36
N LEU A 8 25.88 33.40 11.10
CA LEU A 8 24.74 33.65 10.20
C LEU A 8 24.91 32.87 8.89
N ILE A 9 25.18 31.57 8.99
CA ILE A 9 25.12 30.65 7.86
C ILE A 9 24.28 29.45 8.27
N ALA A 10 22.97 29.58 8.04
CA ALA A 10 22.12 28.49 7.58
C ALA A 10 20.82 29.16 7.10
N ALA A 11 20.92 29.92 6.01
CA ALA A 11 19.76 30.11 5.17
C ALA A 11 19.28 28.69 4.82
N ALA A 12 18.11 28.33 5.33
CA ALA A 12 17.45 27.08 4.98
C ALA A 12 17.10 27.13 3.49
N THR A 13 18.07 26.81 2.63
CA THR A 13 17.84 26.39 1.25
C THR A 13 17.24 24.99 1.30
N ALA A 14 16.03 24.87 1.83
CA ALA A 14 15.16 23.73 1.60
C ALA A 14 14.09 24.18 0.60
N SER A 15 14.54 24.63 -0.56
CA SER A 15 13.69 24.89 -1.72
C SER A 15 14.46 24.34 -2.89
N PHE A 16 13.79 23.62 -3.79
CA PHE A 16 14.35 22.99 -4.99
C PHE A 16 14.95 21.58 -4.84
N ALA A 17 14.16 20.69 -4.25
CA ALA A 17 13.76 19.50 -4.98
C ALA A 17 12.41 19.07 -4.39
N ALA A 18 11.39 18.87 -5.23
CA ALA A 18 10.26 18.03 -4.86
C ALA A 18 10.79 16.58 -4.77
N VAL A 19 11.71 16.33 -3.83
CA VAL A 19 12.16 14.99 -3.49
C VAL A 19 10.89 14.26 -3.10
N GLN A 20 10.56 13.19 -3.82
CA GLN A 20 9.46 12.32 -3.42
C GLN A 20 9.64 12.02 -1.93
N SER A 21 8.59 12.22 -1.12
CA SER A 21 8.73 12.00 0.33
C SER A 21 9.28 10.59 0.57
N PRO A 22 10.11 10.37 1.61
CA PRO A 22 10.60 9.03 1.93
C PRO A 22 9.47 7.99 2.02
N CYS A 23 8.29 8.42 2.46
CA CYS A 23 7.08 7.62 2.42
C CYS A 23 6.62 7.27 1.01
N LYS A 24 6.52 8.25 0.10
CA LYS A 24 6.17 7.99 -1.31
C LYS A 24 7.14 7.01 -1.95
N ILE A 25 8.44 7.18 -1.73
CA ILE A 25 9.46 6.25 -2.23
C ILE A 25 9.25 4.85 -1.63
N ALA A 26 9.07 4.75 -0.32
CA ALA A 26 8.85 3.46 0.35
C ALA A 26 7.53 2.79 -0.07
N PHE A 27 6.49 3.56 -0.37
CA PHE A 27 5.22 3.05 -0.88
C PHE A 27 5.39 2.41 -2.26
N TRP A 28 6.10 3.08 -3.18
CA TRP A 28 6.38 2.54 -4.51
C TRP A 28 7.44 1.42 -4.51
N ALA A 29 8.37 1.47 -3.55
CA ALA A 29 9.39 0.45 -3.34
C ALA A 29 8.91 -0.70 -2.45
N GLY A 30 7.67 -0.62 -1.93
CA GLY A 30 7.07 -1.61 -1.06
C GLY A 30 7.25 -2.98 -1.71
N THR A 31 7.82 -3.90 -0.93
CA THR A 31 8.52 -5.13 -1.35
C THR A 31 8.10 -5.60 -2.75
N PRO A 32 9.06 -5.77 -3.69
CA PRO A 32 8.74 -6.14 -5.07
C PRO A 32 7.75 -7.28 -5.03
N PHE A 33 6.67 -7.17 -5.82
CA PHE A 33 5.71 -8.24 -6.05
C PHE A 33 6.49 -9.55 -6.10
N ASN A 34 6.38 -10.37 -5.05
CA ASN A 34 7.12 -11.61 -4.98
C ASN A 34 6.52 -12.47 -6.09
N MET A 35 7.19 -12.55 -7.23
CA MET A 35 6.66 -13.20 -8.42
C MET A 35 6.37 -14.68 -8.17
N THR A 36 7.10 -15.32 -7.26
CA THR A 36 6.81 -16.67 -6.80
C THR A 36 5.49 -16.71 -6.05
N ALA A 37 5.27 -15.82 -5.07
CA ALA A 37 4.00 -15.74 -4.35
C ALA A 37 2.84 -15.41 -5.29
N TYR A 38 3.03 -14.47 -6.21
CA TYR A 38 2.04 -14.15 -7.24
C TYR A 38 1.68 -15.37 -8.08
N THR A 39 2.68 -16.09 -8.58
CA THR A 39 2.47 -17.29 -9.41
C THR A 39 1.72 -18.37 -8.63
N THR A 40 2.12 -18.63 -7.38
CA THR A 40 1.45 -19.60 -6.51
C THR A 40 0.00 -19.21 -6.24
N CYS A 41 -0.25 -17.96 -5.82
CA CYS A 41 -1.61 -17.49 -5.55
C CYS A 41 -2.46 -17.46 -6.83
N TYR A 42 -1.89 -17.08 -7.96
CA TYR A 42 -2.56 -17.13 -9.26
C TYR A 42 -2.97 -18.57 -9.60
N GLN A 43 -2.07 -19.55 -9.46
CA GLN A 43 -2.39 -20.95 -9.74
C GLN A 43 -3.48 -21.49 -8.80
N GLN A 44 -3.45 -21.13 -7.52
CA GLN A 44 -4.47 -21.55 -6.54
C GLN A 44 -5.84 -20.93 -6.81
N HIS A 45 -5.87 -19.69 -7.30
CA HIS A 45 -7.07 -18.89 -7.49
C HIS A 45 -7.31 -18.53 -8.96
N GLN A 46 -6.85 -19.38 -9.89
CA GLN A 46 -6.81 -19.06 -11.31
C GLN A 46 -8.21 -18.75 -11.86
N THR A 47 -9.19 -19.61 -11.56
CA THR A 47 -10.57 -19.43 -12.01
C THR A 47 -11.18 -18.11 -11.49
N GLU A 48 -10.90 -17.76 -10.23
CA GLU A 48 -11.37 -16.51 -9.63
C GLU A 48 -10.71 -15.31 -10.32
N TYR A 49 -9.40 -15.37 -10.52
CA TYR A 49 -8.64 -14.31 -11.18
C TYR A 49 -9.07 -14.11 -12.64
N GLU A 50 -9.24 -15.19 -13.42
CA GLU A 50 -9.75 -15.13 -14.79
C GLU A 50 -11.18 -14.57 -14.83
N LYS A 51 -12.04 -14.98 -13.90
CA LYS A 51 -13.38 -14.40 -13.75
C LYS A 51 -13.33 -12.91 -13.43
N PHE A 52 -12.41 -12.47 -12.57
CA PHE A 52 -12.20 -11.04 -12.31
C PHE A 52 -11.81 -10.31 -13.60
N ILE A 53 -10.81 -10.78 -14.33
CA ILE A 53 -10.37 -10.14 -15.59
C ILE A 53 -11.52 -10.06 -16.61
N ALA A 54 -12.34 -11.10 -16.72
CA ALA A 54 -13.47 -11.13 -17.64
C ALA A 54 -14.66 -10.26 -17.19
N SER A 55 -14.90 -10.17 -15.88
CA SER A 55 -16.13 -9.57 -15.33
C SER A 55 -15.94 -8.16 -14.78
N CYS A 56 -14.69 -7.73 -14.58
CA CYS A 56 -14.33 -6.45 -13.99
C CYS A 56 -13.47 -5.68 -15.00
N PRO A 57 -14.12 -4.92 -15.93
CA PRO A 57 -13.39 -4.16 -16.95
C PRO A 57 -12.36 -3.26 -16.27
N ALA A 58 -11.16 -3.22 -16.87
CA ALA A 58 -9.94 -2.71 -16.27
C ALA A 58 -10.16 -1.56 -15.29
N ILE A 59 -9.87 -1.82 -14.01
CA ILE A 59 -9.61 -0.78 -13.01
C ILE A 59 -8.38 -0.02 -13.52
N ASN A 60 -8.62 0.95 -14.41
CA ASN A 60 -7.56 1.75 -14.99
C ASN A 60 -6.96 2.55 -13.83
N ALA A 61 -5.66 2.39 -13.58
CA ALA A 61 -4.95 2.99 -12.44
C ALA A 61 -5.04 4.54 -12.39
N THR A 62 -5.67 5.15 -13.38
CA THR A 62 -5.90 6.58 -13.58
C THR A 62 -7.33 7.07 -13.34
N LEU A 63 -8.30 6.19 -13.02
CA LEU A 63 -9.69 6.61 -12.77
C LEU A 63 -10.19 6.13 -11.39
N PRO A 64 -10.34 7.01 -10.39
CA PRO A 64 -10.87 6.65 -9.07
C PRO A 64 -12.37 6.35 -9.04
N THR A 65 -13.05 6.30 -10.19
CA THR A 65 -14.50 6.25 -10.25
C THR A 65 -14.99 5.48 -11.47
N VAL A 66 -14.98 4.15 -11.42
CA VAL A 66 -16.04 3.37 -12.09
C VAL A 66 -16.34 2.10 -11.28
N ASN A 67 -17.37 2.23 -10.44
CA ASN A 67 -18.38 1.24 -10.10
C ASN A 67 -18.14 -0.20 -10.60
N ASP A 68 -17.58 -1.07 -9.76
CA ASP A 68 -18.31 -2.23 -9.23
C ASP A 68 -17.51 -2.94 -8.11
N ALA A 69 -16.92 -2.18 -7.18
CA ALA A 69 -16.13 -2.74 -6.08
C ALA A 69 -16.92 -3.83 -5.32
N ALA A 70 -18.22 -3.60 -5.06
CA ALA A 70 -19.09 -4.62 -4.47
C ALA A 70 -19.19 -5.93 -5.28
N ARG A 71 -19.10 -5.89 -6.62
CA ARG A 71 -19.10 -7.06 -7.49
C ARG A 71 -17.71 -7.69 -7.63
N CYS A 72 -16.68 -6.86 -7.70
CA CYS A 72 -15.31 -7.24 -8.07
C CYS A 72 -14.44 -7.62 -6.87
N ASP A 73 -14.61 -6.94 -5.74
CA ASP A 73 -13.87 -7.18 -4.51
C ASP A 73 -14.03 -8.62 -3.99
N PRO A 74 -15.24 -9.23 -3.97
CA PRO A 74 -15.38 -10.63 -3.55
C PRO A 74 -14.67 -11.60 -4.49
N ILE A 75 -14.63 -11.31 -5.80
CA ILE A 75 -13.99 -12.20 -6.79
C ILE A 75 -12.47 -12.28 -6.56
N LEU A 76 -11.84 -11.18 -6.13
CA LEU A 76 -10.41 -11.13 -5.82
C LEU A 76 -10.08 -11.39 -4.34
N SER A 77 -11.06 -11.62 -3.47
CA SER A 77 -10.86 -11.62 -2.02
C SER A 77 -9.82 -12.68 -1.61
N ASN A 78 -9.96 -13.90 -2.10
CA ASN A 78 -9.09 -15.04 -1.77
C ASN A 78 -7.70 -14.88 -2.39
N PHE A 79 -7.62 -14.53 -3.68
CA PHE A 79 -6.34 -14.22 -4.35
C PHE A 79 -5.56 -13.14 -3.60
N SER A 80 -6.23 -12.04 -3.21
CA SER A 80 -5.61 -10.95 -2.47
C SER A 80 -5.20 -11.36 -1.05
N LYS A 81 -6.02 -12.15 -0.34
CA LYS A 81 -5.67 -12.73 0.96
C LYS A 81 -4.41 -13.59 0.84
N CYS A 82 -4.30 -14.44 -0.17
CA CYS A 82 -3.13 -15.27 -0.42
C CYS A 82 -1.85 -14.42 -0.60
N LEU A 83 -1.93 -13.32 -1.35
CA LEU A 83 -0.80 -12.39 -1.52
C LEU A 83 -0.39 -11.74 -0.20
N LEU A 84 -1.35 -11.28 0.59
CA LEU A 84 -1.09 -10.65 1.89
C LEU A 84 -0.51 -11.64 2.91
N GLN A 85 -1.00 -12.88 2.93
CA GLN A 85 -0.45 -13.96 3.75
C GLN A 85 1.00 -14.27 3.35
N SER A 86 1.26 -14.39 2.05
CA SER A 86 2.61 -14.65 1.52
C SER A 86 3.59 -13.52 1.85
N ALA A 87 3.09 -12.29 1.93
CA ALA A 87 3.85 -11.11 2.33
C ALA A 87 3.98 -10.94 3.86
N LYS A 88 3.38 -11.83 4.66
CA LYS A 88 3.30 -11.74 6.13
C LYS A 88 2.64 -10.44 6.61
N LEU A 89 1.62 -9.99 5.87
CA LEU A 89 0.84 -8.79 6.16
C LEU A 89 -0.53 -9.10 6.78
N LEU A 90 -0.84 -10.38 7.01
CA LEU A 90 -2.00 -10.80 7.80
C LEU A 90 -1.53 -11.42 9.12
N LYS A 91 -2.36 -11.25 10.15
CA LYS A 91 -2.27 -11.96 11.42
C LYS A 91 -2.78 -13.41 11.29
N PRO A 92 -2.56 -14.27 12.31
CA PRO A 92 -3.06 -15.65 12.29
C PRO A 92 -4.59 -15.79 12.14
N ASP A 93 -5.36 -14.77 12.54
CA ASP A 93 -6.82 -14.69 12.37
C ASP A 93 -7.25 -14.15 10.99
N ASN A 94 -6.31 -14.02 10.05
CA ASN A 94 -6.50 -13.44 8.71
C ASN A 94 -6.88 -11.95 8.68
N THR A 95 -6.78 -11.23 9.81
CA THR A 95 -6.95 -9.78 9.82
C THR A 95 -5.68 -9.07 9.36
N PHE A 96 -5.83 -7.86 8.81
CA PHE A 96 -4.70 -7.07 8.33
C PHE A 96 -3.76 -6.65 9.47
N ASP A 97 -2.47 -6.93 9.33
CA ASP A 97 -1.45 -6.55 10.31
C ASP A 97 -0.85 -5.17 9.99
N ASP A 98 -1.41 -4.16 10.64
CA ASP A 98 -0.98 -2.76 10.52
C ASP A 98 0.50 -2.56 10.86
N VAL A 99 0.99 -3.28 11.88
CA VAL A 99 2.37 -3.17 12.36
C VAL A 99 3.31 -3.82 11.36
N ALA A 100 2.95 -4.99 10.82
CA ALA A 100 3.70 -5.63 9.75
C ALA A 100 3.71 -4.77 8.48
N TYR A 101 2.58 -4.16 8.10
CA TYR A 101 2.53 -3.27 6.94
C TYR A 101 3.45 -2.05 7.09
N GLN A 102 3.43 -1.39 8.24
CA GLN A 102 4.33 -0.26 8.50
C GLN A 102 5.81 -0.69 8.48
N SER A 103 6.14 -1.82 9.12
CA SER A 103 7.53 -2.24 9.30
C SER A 103 8.13 -2.98 8.10
N ILE A 104 7.40 -3.90 7.48
CA ILE A 104 7.86 -4.74 6.36
C ILE A 104 7.70 -4.00 5.04
N TYR A 105 6.48 -3.51 4.76
CA TYR A 105 6.16 -2.93 3.46
C TYR A 105 6.66 -1.49 3.35
N LEU A 106 6.32 -0.65 4.33
CA LEU A 106 6.69 0.78 4.32
C LEU A 106 8.04 1.08 4.97
N LYS A 107 8.72 0.08 5.56
CA LYS A 107 10.03 0.22 6.23
C LYS A 107 10.06 1.37 7.24
N ASN A 108 8.93 1.62 7.91
CA ASN A 108 8.68 2.71 8.86
C ASN A 108 8.95 4.12 8.30
N LYS A 109 8.89 4.31 6.97
CA LYS A 109 9.16 5.60 6.32
C LYS A 109 7.96 6.53 6.23
N CYS A 110 6.77 6.04 6.63
CA CYS A 110 5.51 6.75 6.47
C CYS A 110 4.87 7.23 7.79
N SER A 111 5.40 6.83 8.95
CA SER A 111 4.77 7.09 10.26
C SER A 111 4.69 8.59 10.60
N THR A 112 5.59 9.41 10.06
CA THR A 112 5.61 10.86 10.27
C THR A 112 5.07 11.65 9.08
N ASP A 113 4.61 11.00 8.01
CA ASP A 113 4.05 11.68 6.83
C ASP A 113 2.56 12.00 7.09
N PRO A 114 2.18 13.28 7.26
CA PRO A 114 0.82 13.66 7.60
C PRO A 114 -0.17 13.40 6.45
N ASN A 115 0.30 13.43 5.19
CA ASN A 115 -0.54 13.11 4.04
C ASN A 115 -0.83 11.61 3.98
N PHE A 116 0.18 10.78 4.27
CA PHE A 116 -0.02 9.34 4.40
C PHE A 116 -1.01 9.02 5.50
N SER A 117 -0.82 9.54 6.72
CA SER A 117 -1.71 9.26 7.86
C SER A 117 -3.18 9.60 7.57
N LYS A 118 -3.43 10.75 6.92
CA LYS A 118 -4.78 11.20 6.54
C LYS A 118 -5.48 10.26 5.56
N VAL A 119 -4.73 9.68 4.62
CA VAL A 119 -5.29 8.81 3.57
C VAL A 119 -5.33 7.35 4.04
N TYR A 120 -4.32 6.91 4.78
CA TYR A 120 -4.15 5.53 5.21
C TYR A 120 -5.33 5.01 6.01
N SER A 121 -5.87 5.78 6.96
CA SER A 121 -7.06 5.38 7.73
C SER A 121 -8.27 5.06 6.84
N LYS A 122 -8.50 5.88 5.80
CA LYS A 122 -9.59 5.68 4.84
C LYS A 122 -9.35 4.46 3.96
N CYS A 123 -8.14 4.32 3.42
CA CYS A 123 -7.74 3.17 2.61
C CYS A 123 -7.85 1.88 3.40
N LYS A 124 -7.28 1.83 4.60
CA LYS A 124 -7.36 0.69 5.51
C LYS A 124 -8.81 0.27 5.74
N THR A 125 -9.70 1.21 6.06
CA THR A 125 -11.13 0.91 6.29
C THR A 125 -11.81 0.34 5.04
N ALA A 126 -11.52 0.89 3.86
CA ALA A 126 -12.09 0.41 2.60
C ALA A 126 -11.56 -0.98 2.24
N THR A 127 -10.24 -1.20 2.37
CA THR A 127 -9.55 -2.45 2.05
C THR A 127 -9.90 -3.58 3.02
N ILE A 128 -9.99 -3.31 4.32
CA ILE A 128 -10.38 -4.32 5.32
C ILE A 128 -11.81 -4.83 5.05
N LYS A 129 -12.73 -3.94 4.65
CA LYS A 129 -14.10 -4.32 4.24
C LYS A 129 -14.16 -5.27 3.02
N ILE A 130 -13.07 -5.43 2.28
CA ILE A 130 -12.96 -6.38 1.16
C ILE A 130 -12.62 -7.77 1.70
N PHE A 131 -11.77 -7.86 2.73
CA PHE A 131 -11.26 -9.13 3.24
C PHE A 131 -12.06 -9.72 4.41
N GLU A 132 -12.71 -8.87 5.22
CA GLU A 132 -13.47 -9.30 6.41
C GLU A 132 -14.97 -9.54 6.13
N ARG A 133 -15.45 -9.35 4.90
CA ARG A 133 -16.89 -9.56 4.58
C ARG A 133 -17.28 -11.04 4.43
N GLU A 134 -16.31 -11.95 4.42
CA GLU A 134 -16.51 -13.38 4.19
C GLU A 134 -15.90 -14.26 5.31
N SER A 135 -15.96 -13.78 6.55
CA SER A 135 -15.62 -14.55 7.77
C SER A 135 -16.84 -14.74 8.65
#